data_AF-A0A953W7M1-F1
#
_entry.id   AF-A0A953W7M1-F1
#
_cell.length_a   1.000
_cell.length_b   1.000
_cell.length_c   1.000
_cell.angle_alpha   90.00
_cell.angle_beta   90.00
_cell.angle_gamma   90.00
#
_symmetry.space_group_name_H-M   'P 1'
#
loop_
_entity.id
_entity.type
_entity.pdbx_description
1 polymer ?
#
loop_
_entity_poly.entity_id
_entity_poly.type
_entity_poly.pdbx_seq_one_letter_code
_entity_poly.pdbx_strand_id
1 'polypeptide(L)' 'LRAEPVAALYERALVRHTAAFPALEDQMTQFTGDGGNAGGGKSPDRLDALVWALADLMLRRATAPGVRRLS' A
#
# COMPACT_ATOMS: atom_id res chain seq x y z
N LEU A 1 -6.12 -10.19 -1.09
CA LEU A 1 -6.62 -9.04 -1.86
C LEU A 1 -6.41 -7.72 -1.08
N ARG A 2 -5.16 -7.34 -0.77
CA ARG A 2 -4.85 -6.05 -0.07
C ARG A 2 -4.40 -4.95 -1.03
N ALA A 3 -3.77 -5.35 -2.13
CA ALA A 3 -3.26 -4.45 -3.15
C ALA A 3 -4.38 -3.88 -4.04
N GLU A 4 -5.51 -4.57 -4.20
CA GLU A 4 -6.63 -4.12 -5.04
C GLU A 4 -7.18 -2.73 -4.65
N PRO A 5 -7.52 -2.43 -3.37
CA PRO A 5 -7.98 -1.10 -3.01
C PRO A 5 -6.87 -0.04 -3.16
N VAL A 6 -5.60 -0.43 -3.06
CA VAL A 6 -4.45 0.46 -3.28
C VAL A 6 -4.29 0.77 -4.77
N ALA A 7 -4.46 -0.22 -5.66
CA ALA A 7 -4.45 -0.03 -7.10
C ALA A 7 -5.55 0.94 -7.54
N ALA A 8 -6.75 0.83 -6.98
CA ALA A 8 -7.85 1.76 -7.23
C ALA A 8 -7.51 3.22 -6.84
N LEU A 9 -6.65 3.45 -5.82
CA LEU A 9 -6.17 4.79 -5.49
C LEU A 9 -5.24 5.36 -6.56
N TYR A 10 -4.37 4.53 -7.15
CA TYR A 10 -3.51 4.92 -8.27
C TYR A 10 -4.31 5.21 -9.54
N GLU A 11 -5.28 4.35 -9.89
CA GLU A 11 -6.17 4.57 -11.04
C GLU A 11 -6.95 5.88 -10.95
N ARG A 12 -7.37 6.25 -9.73
CA ARG A 12 -8.06 7.52 -9.45
C ARG A 12 -7.11 8.71 -9.30
N ALA A 13 -5.81 8.50 -9.51
CA ALA A 13 -4.75 9.49 -9.37
C ALA A 13 -4.69 10.16 -7.98
N LEU A 14 -5.14 9.45 -6.95
CA LEU A 14 -5.12 9.89 -5.55
C LEU A 14 -3.78 9.66 -4.87
N VAL A 15 -2.90 8.83 -5.45
CA VAL A 15 -1.54 8.57 -4.98
C VAL A 15 -0.55 8.94 -6.07
N ARG A 16 0.49 9.70 -5.71
CA ARG A 16 1.60 10.09 -6.59
C ARG A 16 2.90 10.08 -5.82
N HIS A 17 3.98 9.60 -6.44
CA HIS A 17 5.32 9.68 -5.89
C HIS A 17 5.92 11.05 -6.20
N THR A 18 6.52 11.71 -5.21
CA THR A 18 7.16 13.03 -5.37
C THR A 18 8.57 12.94 -5.95
N ALA A 19 9.15 11.74 -6.00
CA ALA A 19 10.47 11.43 -6.52
C ALA A 19 10.42 10.10 -7.27
N ALA A 20 11.46 9.81 -8.06
CA ALA A 20 11.64 8.51 -8.69
C ALA A 20 12.01 7.46 -7.62
N PHE A 21 11.35 6.32 -7.65
CA PHE A 21 11.69 5.17 -6.81
C PHE A 21 11.94 3.94 -7.70
N PRO A 22 13.05 3.87 -8.45
CA PRO A 22 13.24 2.85 -9.49
C PRO A 22 13.03 1.42 -8.99
N ALA A 23 13.62 1.07 -7.84
CA ALA A 23 13.48 -0.27 -7.26
C ALA A 23 12.06 -0.60 -6.76
N LEU A 24 11.24 0.40 -6.44
CA LEU A 24 9.83 0.21 -6.09
C LEU A 24 8.99 0.12 -7.37
N GLU A 25 9.23 1.01 -8.32
CA GLU A 25 8.55 1.07 -9.62
C GLU A 25 8.78 -0.22 -10.42
N ASP A 26 9.99 -0.76 -10.41
CA ASP A 26 10.31 -2.08 -10.97
C ASP A 26 9.47 -3.18 -10.30
N GLN A 27 9.35 -3.17 -8.97
CA GLN A 27 8.51 -4.13 -8.25
C GLN A 27 7.02 -3.95 -8.55
N MET A 28 6.55 -2.72 -8.74
CA MET A 28 5.16 -2.41 -9.10
C MET A 28 4.80 -2.94 -10.50
N THR A 29 5.71 -2.80 -11.47
CA THR A 29 5.49 -3.27 -12.85
C THR A 29 5.55 -4.79 -12.99
N GLN A 30 6.31 -5.46 -12.11
CA GLN A 30 6.47 -6.92 -12.10
C GLN A 30 5.39 -7.66 -11.31
N PHE A 31 4.54 -6.93 -10.57
CA PHE A 31 3.54 -7.54 -9.70
C PHE A 31 2.25 -7.87 -10.45
N THR A 32 2.01 -9.16 -10.66
CA THR A 32 0.76 -9.70 -11.19
C THR A 32 -0.03 -10.24 -9.99
N GLY A 33 -1.14 -9.61 -9.63
CA GLY A 33 -1.91 -9.85 -8.39
C GLY A 33 -2.49 -11.26 -8.16
N ASP A 34 -2.11 -12.23 -8.99
CA ASP A 34 -2.69 -13.57 -9.12
C ASP A 34 -2.03 -14.60 -8.18
N GLY A 35 -1.35 -14.12 -7.13
CA GLY A 35 -0.66 -14.96 -6.15
C GLY A 35 0.71 -15.49 -6.61
N GLY A 36 1.12 -15.17 -7.84
CA GLY A 36 2.44 -15.47 -8.38
C GLY A 36 3.39 -14.30 -8.22
N ASN A 37 4.01 -14.14 -7.04
CA ASN A 37 5.35 -13.58 -7.06
C ASN A 37 6.18 -14.54 -7.91
N ALA A 38 6.78 -14.05 -9.00
CA ALA A 38 7.73 -14.81 -9.80
C ALA A 38 8.93 -15.18 -8.92
N GLY A 39 8.83 -16.31 -8.21
CA GLY A 39 9.81 -16.76 -7.23
C GLY A 39 9.19 -17.01 -5.86
N GLY A 40 8.59 -18.20 -5.69
CA GLY A 40 8.39 -18.89 -4.41
C GLY A 40 8.29 -18.02 -3.14
N GLY A 41 7.07 -17.59 -2.80
CA GLY A 41 6.65 -17.43 -1.41
C GLY A 41 7.02 -16.15 -0.65
N LYS A 42 7.81 -15.21 -1.21
CA LYS A 42 8.06 -13.91 -0.55
C LYS A 42 7.37 -12.76 -1.27
N SER A 43 6.55 -12.02 -0.53
CA SER A 43 5.96 -10.74 -0.97
C SER A 43 7.08 -9.77 -1.35
N PRO A 44 6.95 -8.92 -2.39
CA PRO A 44 7.98 -7.96 -2.75
C PRO A 44 8.12 -6.92 -1.64
N ASP A 45 9.29 -6.84 -1.00
CA ASP A 45 9.46 -6.10 0.26
C ASP A 45 9.00 -4.62 0.19
N ARG A 46 9.30 -3.90 -0.91
CA ARG A 46 8.98 -2.47 -1.01
C ARG A 46 7.54 -2.23 -1.45
N LEU A 47 7.03 -3.04 -2.37
CA LEU A 47 5.63 -2.97 -2.78
C LEU A 47 4.69 -3.34 -1.63
N ASP A 48 5.01 -4.38 -0.85
CA ASP A 48 4.21 -4.75 0.32
C ASP A 48 4.22 -3.64 1.36
N ALA A 49 5.39 -3.05 1.64
CA ALA A 49 5.49 -1.89 2.53
C ALA A 49 4.66 -0.69 2.05
N LEU A 50 4.68 -0.39 0.75
CA LEU A 50 3.85 0.66 0.14
C LEU A 50 2.36 0.36 0.33
N VAL A 51 1.93 -0.86 0.02
CA VAL A 51 0.53 -1.29 0.17
C VAL A 51 0.08 -1.17 1.62
N TRP A 52 0.92 -1.56 2.58
CA TRP A 52 0.64 -1.39 4.00
C TRP A 52 0.51 0.08 4.40
N ALA A 53 1.47 0.91 3.99
CA ALA A 53 1.45 2.34 4.31
C ALA A 53 0.20 3.04 3.76
N LEU A 54 -0.17 2.76 2.50
CA LEU A 54 -1.35 3.35 1.87
C LEU A 54 -2.66 2.82 2.48
N ALA A 55 -2.72 1.53 2.81
CA ALA A 55 -3.87 0.99 3.52
C ALA A 55 -4.03 1.64 4.91
N ASP A 56 -2.93 1.84 5.62
CA ASP A 56 -2.93 2.47 6.93
C ASP A 56 -3.39 3.93 6.85
N LEU A 57 -2.83 4.68 5.90
CA LEU A 57 -3.04 6.12 5.79
C LEU A 57 -4.38 6.49 5.16
N MET A 58 -4.83 5.75 4.14
CA MET A 58 -5.98 6.13 3.30
C MET A 58 -7.23 5.32 3.59
N LEU A 59 -7.11 4.10 4.13
CA LEU A 59 -8.24 3.17 4.26
C LEU A 59 -8.66 2.92 5.72
N ARG A 60 -7.80 3.20 6.69
CA ARG A 60 -8.20 3.14 8.10
C ARG A 60 -9.02 4.36 8.48
N ARG A 61 -10.09 4.13 9.25
CA ARG A 61 -10.82 5.22 9.91
C ARG A 61 -9.87 5.96 10.84
N ALA A 62 -9.74 7.27 10.65
CA ALA A 62 -9.12 8.14 11.65
C ALA A 62 -9.90 8.00 12.96
N THR A 63 -9.24 7.55 14.01
CA THR A 63 -9.79 7.60 15.36
C THR A 63 -9.82 9.06 15.79
N ALA A 64 -11.03 9.59 16.04
CA ALA A 64 -11.15 10.90 16.66
C ALA A 64 -10.45 10.90 18.03
N PRO A 65 -9.69 11.96 18.38
CA PRO A 65 -9.07 12.06 19.69
C PRO A 65 -10.15 12.01 20.77
N GLY A 66 -10.08 10.99 21.63
CA GLY A 66 -11.00 10.80 22.75
C GLY A 66 -10.38 11.29 24.05
N VAL A 67 -11.03 12.25 24.72
CA VAL A 67 -10.62 12.65 26.08
C VAL A 67 -11.16 11.61 27.07
N ARG A 68 -10.26 10.88 27.72
CA ARG A 68 -10.62 9.95 28.81
C ARG A 68 -10.54 10.71 30.12
N ARG A 69 -11.69 10.94 30.78
CA ARG A 69 -11.69 11.41 32.17
C ARG A 69 -11.23 10.27 33.08
N LEU A 70 -10.15 10.50 33.81
CA LEU A 70 -9.71 9.62 34.88
C LEU A 70 -10.50 10.01 36.13
N SER A 71 -11.29 9.07 36.65
CA SER A 71 -11.98 9.14 37.94
C SER A 71 -11.12 8.52 39.04
#